data_AF-A0A2M7UL83-F1
#
_entry.id   AF-A0A2M7UL83-F1
#
_cell.length_a   1.000
_cell.length_b   1.000
_cell.length_c   1.000
_cell.angle_alpha   90.00
_cell.angle_beta   90.00
_cell.angle_gamma   90.00
#
_symmetry.space_group_name_H-M   'P 1'
#
loop_
_entity.id
_entity.type
_entity.pdbx_description
1 polymer ?
#
loop_
_entity_poly.entity_id
_entity_poly.type
_entity_poly.pdbx_seq_one_letter_code
_entity_poly.pdbx_strand_id
1 'polypeptide(L)'
;MSKKIKTLHALNWFYGNICTRKCYSDSGKQKRCYDKMREIIVGHEDFMITHKLFIWAMREKHKVCTLSEAEFQKSEKDFWAKKLP
;
A
#
# COMPACT_ATOMS: atom_id res chain seq x y z
N MET A 1 7.66 15.63 12.25
CA MET A 1 6.19 15.43 12.18
C MET A 1 5.84 14.75 10.87
N SER A 2 5.18 13.59 10.88
CA SER A 2 4.69 12.97 9.65
C SER A 2 3.53 13.81 9.08
N LYS A 3 3.67 14.28 7.84
CA LYS A 3 2.63 15.07 7.15
C LYS A 3 1.32 14.27 7.08
N LYS A 4 0.21 14.90 7.50
CA LYS A 4 -1.13 14.35 7.30
C LYS A 4 -1.60 14.67 5.88
N ILE A 5 -2.29 13.72 5.28
CA ILE A 5 -2.83 13.78 3.92
C ILE A 5 -4.24 13.19 3.92
N LYS A 6 -5.01 13.46 2.87
CA LYS A 6 -6.32 12.83 2.68
C LYS A 6 -6.19 11.30 2.59
N THR A 7 -7.12 10.56 3.17
CA THR A 7 -7.17 9.09 3.12
C THR A 7 -7.11 8.56 1.70
N LEU A 8 -7.83 9.18 0.76
CA LEU A 8 -7.77 8.80 -0.66
C LEU A 8 -6.36 8.98 -1.26
N HIS A 9 -5.66 10.06 -0.88
CA HIS A 9 -4.27 10.25 -1.30
C HIS A 9 -3.37 9.14 -0.72
N ALA A 10 -3.57 8.76 0.55
CA ALA A 10 -2.81 7.69 1.18
C ALA A 10 -3.05 6.33 0.50
N LEU A 11 -4.30 6.05 0.10
CA LEU A 11 -4.67 4.85 -0.66
C LEU A 11 -3.98 4.82 -2.02
N ASN A 12 -4.07 5.90 -2.80
CA ASN A 12 -3.45 5.97 -4.13
C ASN A 12 -1.92 5.87 -4.03
N TRP A 13 -1.33 6.50 -3.01
CA TRP A 13 0.09 6.37 -2.72
C TRP A 13 0.48 4.91 -2.39
N PHE A 14 -0.28 4.24 -1.53
CA PHE A 14 -0.04 2.85 -1.15
C PHE A 14 -0.16 1.92 -2.36
N TYR A 15 -1.18 2.11 -3.19
CA TYR A 15 -1.33 1.35 -4.42
C TYR A 15 -0.11 1.52 -5.35
N GLY A 16 0.28 2.76 -5.66
CA GLY A 16 1.34 3.05 -6.62
C GLY A 16 2.77 2.77 -6.14
N ASN A 17 3.02 2.74 -4.81
CA ASN A 17 4.36 2.52 -4.27
C ASN A 17 4.55 1.13 -3.66
N ILE A 18 3.46 0.49 -3.21
CA ILE A 18 3.51 -0.82 -2.57
C ILE A 18 2.89 -1.86 -3.50
N CYS A 19 1.60 -1.72 -3.86
CA CYS A 19 0.89 -2.77 -4.59
C CYS A 19 1.47 -3.00 -5.99
N THR A 20 1.60 -1.94 -6.79
CA THR A 20 2.11 -2.05 -8.17
C THR A 20 3.56 -2.52 -8.23
N ARG A 21 4.36 -2.25 -7.19
CA ARG A 21 5.78 -2.57 -7.13
C ARG A 21 6.07 -3.95 -6.56
N LYS A 22 5.39 -4.33 -5.47
CA LYS A 22 5.65 -5.58 -4.74
C LYS A 22 4.73 -6.72 -5.16
N CYS A 23 3.53 -6.41 -5.67
CA CYS A 23 2.58 -7.40 -6.19
C CYS A 23 2.51 -7.36 -7.73
N TYR A 24 3.54 -6.82 -8.41
CA TYR A 24 3.54 -6.44 -9.83
C TYR A 24 3.07 -7.54 -10.79
N SER A 25 3.30 -8.81 -10.46
CA SER A 25 2.96 -9.97 -11.29
C SER A 25 1.50 -10.40 -11.26
N ASP A 26 0.69 -9.89 -10.32
CA ASP A 26 -0.72 -10.28 -10.17
C ASP A 26 -1.64 -9.05 -10.12
N SER A 27 -2.01 -8.56 -11.30
CA SER A 27 -2.91 -7.42 -11.48
C SER A 27 -4.31 -7.67 -10.89
N GLY A 28 -4.79 -8.92 -10.91
CA GLY A 28 -6.05 -9.31 -10.29
C GLY A 28 -6.02 -9.14 -8.77
N LYS A 29 -4.94 -9.56 -8.11
CA LYS A 29 -4.73 -9.35 -6.68
C LYS A 29 -4.57 -7.87 -6.34
N GLN A 30 -3.85 -7.11 -7.16
CA GLN A 30 -3.72 -5.66 -6.97
C GLN A 30 -5.08 -4.95 -6.99
N LYS A 31 -5.91 -5.25 -8.00
CA LYS A 31 -7.25 -4.68 -8.12
C LYS A 31 -8.12 -5.06 -6.92
N ARG A 32 -8.14 -6.35 -6.54
CA ARG A 32 -8.91 -6.81 -5.36
C ARG A 32 -8.48 -6.14 -4.06
N CYS A 33 -7.18 -5.93 -3.84
CA CYS A 33 -6.69 -5.20 -2.68
C CYS A 33 -7.10 -3.73 -2.74
N TYR A 34 -7.01 -3.09 -3.91
CA TYR A 34 -7.44 -1.70 -4.12
C TYR A 34 -8.92 -1.52 -3.81
N ASP A 35 -9.78 -2.36 -4.39
CA ASP A 35 -11.23 -2.30 -4.21
C ASP A 35 -11.61 -2.46 -2.74
N LYS A 36 -10.99 -3.42 -2.02
CA LYS A 36 -11.18 -3.57 -0.56
C LYS A 36 -10.74 -2.34 0.24
N MET A 37 -9.58 -1.77 -0.08
CA MET A 37 -9.12 -0.54 0.58
C MET A 37 -10.08 0.62 0.28
N ARG A 38 -10.63 0.67 -0.95
CA ARG A 38 -11.57 1.71 -1.37
C ARG A 38 -12.86 1.61 -0.57
N GLU A 39 -13.43 0.41 -0.45
CA GLU A 39 -14.62 0.12 0.38
C GLU A 39 -14.44 0.54 1.84
N ILE A 40 -13.28 0.24 2.44
CA ILE A 40 -12.97 0.61 3.84
C ILE A 40 -13.03 2.13 4.06
N ILE A 41 -12.62 2.91 3.06
CA ILE A 41 -12.49 4.37 3.19
C ILE A 41 -13.69 5.14 2.62
N VAL A 42 -14.73 4.44 2.14
CA VAL A 42 -15.95 5.08 1.62
C VAL A 42 -16.54 5.99 2.70
N GLY A 43 -16.85 7.24 2.32
CA GLY A 43 -17.36 8.27 3.22
C GLY A 43 -16.29 8.92 4.12
N HIS A 44 -15.03 8.49 4.01
CA HIS A 44 -13.89 8.95 4.82
C HIS A 44 -12.69 9.36 3.96
N GLU A 45 -12.91 9.60 2.66
CA GLU A 45 -11.88 9.87 1.66
C GLU A 45 -11.03 11.10 2.00
N ASP A 46 -11.67 12.13 2.58
CA ASP A 46 -11.06 13.41 2.93
C ASP A 46 -10.48 13.44 4.36
N PHE A 47 -10.62 12.36 5.13
CA PHE A 47 -10.07 12.30 6.49
C PHE A 47 -8.55 12.44 6.44
N MET A 48 -8.00 13.16 7.42
CA MET A 48 -6.58 13.45 7.47
C MET A 48 -5.84 12.36 8.24
N ILE A 49 -4.99 11.61 7.53
CA ILE A 49 -4.25 10.47 8.04
C ILE A 49 -2.76 10.57 7.68
N THR A 50 -1.89 9.88 8.42
CA THR A 50 -0.48 9.71 8.04
C THR A 50 -0.30 8.40 7.27
N HIS A 51 0.71 8.30 6.39
CA HIS A 51 1.02 7.03 5.71
C HIS A 51 1.22 5.89 6.70
N LYS A 52 1.91 6.13 7.83
CA LYS A 52 2.15 5.11 8.86
C LYS A 52 0.84 4.55 9.43
N LEU A 53 -0.11 5.42 9.77
CA LEU A 53 -1.40 5.00 10.32
C LEU A 53 -2.25 4.28 9.26
N PHE A 54 -2.22 4.77 8.02
CA PHE A 54 -2.91 4.11 6.91
C PHE A 54 -2.38 2.69 6.65
N ILE A 55 -1.05 2.53 6.58
CA ILE A 55 -0.40 1.21 6.39
C ILE A 55 -0.80 0.27 7.53
N TRP A 56 -0.72 0.74 8.78
CA TRP A 56 -1.10 -0.05 9.94
C TRP A 56 -2.57 -0.48 9.86
N ALA A 57 -3.49 0.43 9.53
CA ALA A 57 -4.91 0.11 9.40
C ALA A 57 -5.14 -0.94 8.30
N MET A 58 -4.54 -0.78 7.12
CA MET A 58 -4.76 -1.70 6.01
C MET A 58 -4.12 -3.08 6.22
N ARG A 59 -2.97 -3.15 6.91
CA ARG A 59 -2.23 -4.41 7.14
C ARG A 59 -2.66 -5.12 8.41
N GLU A 60 -2.69 -4.42 9.53
CA GLU A 60 -2.89 -5.05 10.84
C GLU A 60 -4.38 -5.16 11.18
N LYS A 61 -5.14 -4.07 11.00
CA LYS A 61 -6.56 -4.03 11.36
C LYS A 61 -7.43 -4.74 10.32
N HIS A 62 -7.27 -4.38 9.05
CA HIS A 62 -8.13 -4.88 7.96
C HIS A 62 -7.53 -6.05 7.18
N LYS A 63 -6.25 -6.38 7.39
CA LYS A 63 -5.56 -7.54 6.77
C LYS A 63 -5.72 -7.60 5.24
N VAL A 64 -5.76 -6.44 4.57
CA VAL A 64 -5.94 -6.35 3.11
C VAL A 64 -4.68 -6.76 2.37
N CYS A 65 -3.51 -6.45 2.93
CA CYS A 65 -2.22 -6.85 2.38
C CYS A 65 -1.79 -8.20 2.97
N THR A 66 -1.54 -9.18 2.12
CA THR A 66 -1.07 -10.52 2.54
C THR A 66 0.45 -10.66 2.46
N LEU A 67 1.19 -9.58 2.17
CA LEU A 67 2.65 -9.62 2.16
C LEU A 67 3.15 -9.86 3.58
N SER A 68 4.10 -10.77 3.73
CA SER A 68 4.84 -10.92 4.98
C SER A 68 5.57 -9.62 5.35
N GLU A 69 5.91 -9.44 6.62
CA GLU A 69 6.67 -8.26 7.05
C GLU A 69 8.00 -8.14 6.30
N ALA A 70 8.68 -9.27 6.07
CA ALA A 70 9.92 -9.31 5.30
C ALA A 70 9.73 -8.80 3.87
N GLU A 71 8.70 -9.27 3.15
CA GLU A 71 8.41 -8.82 1.78
C GLU A 71 7.97 -7.35 1.73
N PHE A 72 7.22 -6.90 2.73
CA PHE A 72 6.77 -5.53 2.83
C PHE A 72 7.94 -4.56 3.10
N GLN A 73 8.84 -4.90 4.02
CA GLN A 73 10.01 -4.09 4.39
C GLN A 73 11.16 -4.18 3.39
N LYS A 74 11.19 -5.21 2.53
CA LYS A 74 12.23 -5.37 1.50
C LYS A 74 12.30 -4.12 0.63
N SER A 75 13.37 -3.33 0.78
CA SER A 75 13.56 -2.12 -0.01
C SER A 75 13.84 -2.48 -1.47
N GLU A 76 13.31 -1.71 -2.42
CA GLU A 76 13.61 -1.88 -3.84
C GLU A 76 15.07 -1.54 -4.22
N LYS A 77 15.93 -1.14 -3.26
CA LYS A 77 17.36 -0.95 -3.54
C LYS A 77 18.01 -2.22 -4.09
N ASP A 78 17.48 -3.40 -3.77
CA ASP A 78 17.96 -4.67 -4.31
C ASP A 78 17.36 -5.05 -5.67
N PHE A 79 16.29 -4.37 -6.13
CA PHE A 79 15.65 -4.70 -7.40
C PHE A 79 16.38 -4.06 -8.60
N TRP A 80 16.97 -2.87 -8.42
CA TRP A 80 17.84 -2.23 -9.42
C TRP A 80 19.33 -2.58 -9.25
N ALA A 81 19.74 -3.17 -8.14
CA ALA A 81 21.11 -3.67 -7.95
C ALA A 81 21.40 -4.95 -8.77
N LYS A 82 20.37 -5.70 -9.16
CA LYS A 82 20.47 -6.69 -10.23
C LYS A 82 20.21 -6.01 -11.58
N LYS A 83 21.18 -5.21 -12.03
CA LYS A 83 21.41 -5.17 -13.48
C LYS A 83 21.64 -6.62 -13.91
N LEU A 84 20.78 -7.07 -14.82
CA LEU A 84 20.89 -8.32 -15.56
C LEU A 84 22.32 -8.48 -16.16
N PRO A 85 22.79 -9.72 -16.39
CA PRO A 85 24.13 -10.02 -16.90
C PRO A 85 24.50 -9.22 -18.16
#